data_AF-A0A099NTR3-F1
#
_entry.id   AF-A0A099NTR3-F1
#
_cell.length_a   1.000
_cell.length_b   1.000
_cell.length_c   1.000
_cell.angle_alpha   90.00
_cell.angle_beta   90.00
_cell.angle_gamma   90.00
#
_symmetry.space_group_name_H-M   'P 1'
#
loop_
_entity.id
_entity.type
_entity.pdbx_description
1 polymer ?
#
loop_
_entity_poly.entity_id
_entity_poly.type
_entity_poly.pdbx_seq_one_letter_code
_entity_poly.pdbx_strand_id
1 'polypeptide(L)'
;MESLDIKPVYVFPGIKPITQFSYLQQPELQYEKHLKASWKTKVANPEADISFRDLSNPYLIRLLMDEIMIILHENELEYLVAPYTQHHQLLYMLEAGVINAIYSSNDCLLLERLDNFIVDIDFTNKKFQFLSSKQIIGGFNLDFKRFRDIAMLLGNVFQPFELKPPTTTFHELVHTTRQGFNALSSLSTSKDDSSKLTHFINGCTILDFCPVLRINGKVESFCIALDDSVISSASNNDAGKNVKAKLPRGLNEVFGFHFPQELYFYQSIGMNIFPLIESFITSDYIERLPLDMKTDPIYEKIILDHKSMEMKEVLFNLFTSTLHRFFQHKKVNLKSYYTSTHRLNLIDFKSAQVSNVSNLIVRHSSAKSFDLALFLNSLNDEFIYEST
;
A
#
# COMPACT_ATOMS: atom_id res chain seq x y z
N MET A 1 -3.12 8.12 25.77
CA MET A 1 -1.71 8.32 25.38
C MET A 1 -1.20 9.65 25.92
N GLU A 2 -1.87 10.76 25.61
CA GLU A 2 -1.53 12.10 26.13
C GLU A 2 -1.43 12.18 27.66
N SER A 3 -2.36 11.53 28.39
CA SER A 3 -2.31 11.46 29.86
C SER A 3 -1.12 10.69 30.43
N LEU A 4 -0.35 10.00 29.57
CA LEU A 4 0.87 9.27 29.90
C LEU A 4 2.12 9.93 29.30
N ASP A 5 1.99 11.15 28.74
CA ASP A 5 3.07 11.85 28.03
C ASP A 5 3.64 11.03 26.85
N ILE A 6 2.78 10.25 26.21
CA ILE A 6 3.12 9.48 25.01
C ILE A 6 2.56 10.22 23.82
N LYS A 7 3.44 10.61 22.89
CA LYS A 7 3.08 11.20 21.60
C LYS A 7 2.95 10.11 20.53
N PRO A 8 1.73 9.75 20.10
CA PRO A 8 1.55 8.75 19.06
C PRO A 8 1.87 9.35 17.68
N VAL A 9 2.50 8.55 16.82
CA VAL A 9 2.65 8.84 15.40
C VAL A 9 2.06 7.68 14.61
N TYR A 10 1.05 7.96 13.79
CA TYR A 10 0.33 6.94 13.02
C TYR A 10 0.98 6.75 11.65
N VAL A 11 1.44 5.54 11.35
CA VAL A 11 2.06 5.23 10.05
C VAL A 11 1.17 4.31 9.22
N PHE A 12 0.77 4.79 8.04
CA PHE A 12 -0.15 4.10 7.13
C PHE A 12 0.58 3.44 5.95
N PRO A 13 0.04 2.34 5.40
CA PRO A 13 0.55 1.74 4.16
C PRO A 13 0.37 2.69 2.97
N GLY A 14 1.42 2.83 2.17
CA GLY A 14 1.42 3.49 0.87
C GLY A 14 1.12 2.56 -0.27
N ILE A 15 1.82 2.75 -1.40
CA ILE A 15 1.65 2.06 -2.68
C ILE A 15 1.98 0.55 -2.54
N LYS A 16 1.20 -0.31 -3.20
CA LYS A 16 1.46 -1.75 -3.28
C LYS A 16 2.60 -2.03 -4.27
N PRO A 17 3.63 -2.80 -3.88
CA PRO A 17 4.54 -3.44 -4.82
C PRO A 17 3.78 -4.35 -5.80
N ILE A 18 4.42 -4.70 -6.92
CA ILE A 18 3.82 -5.45 -8.02
C ILE A 18 3.21 -6.76 -7.53
N THR A 19 3.93 -7.52 -6.69
CA THR A 19 3.42 -8.79 -6.12
C THR A 19 2.13 -8.59 -5.31
N GLN A 20 2.06 -7.57 -4.46
CA GLN A 20 0.84 -7.29 -3.68
C GLN A 20 -0.31 -6.82 -4.57
N PHE A 21 -0.02 -6.06 -5.62
CA PHE A 21 -1.03 -5.65 -6.58
C PHE A 21 -1.57 -6.82 -7.41
N SER A 22 -0.68 -7.70 -7.90
CA SER A 22 -1.06 -8.90 -8.65
C SER A 22 -1.96 -9.82 -7.85
N TYR A 23 -1.84 -9.85 -6.51
CA TYR A 23 -2.75 -10.61 -5.66
C TYR A 23 -4.20 -10.15 -5.77
N LEU A 24 -4.44 -8.85 -5.98
CA LEU A 24 -5.78 -8.30 -6.19
C LEU A 24 -6.43 -8.77 -7.51
N GLN A 25 -5.65 -9.33 -8.43
CA GLN A 25 -6.15 -9.89 -9.69
C GLN A 25 -6.71 -11.30 -9.54
N GLN A 26 -6.58 -11.92 -8.36
CA GLN A 26 -7.20 -13.20 -8.09
C GLN A 26 -8.72 -13.11 -8.30
N PRO A 27 -9.36 -14.19 -8.80
CA PRO A 27 -10.79 -14.18 -9.10
C PRO A 27 -11.62 -13.84 -7.86
N GLU A 28 -11.19 -14.30 -6.68
CA GLU A 28 -11.87 -14.06 -5.43
C GLU A 28 -10.87 -14.03 -4.28
N LEU A 29 -10.90 -12.95 -3.49
CA LEU A 29 -10.02 -12.75 -2.35
C LEU A 29 -10.62 -13.38 -1.09
N GLN A 30 -9.78 -13.71 -0.10
CA GLN A 30 -10.24 -14.38 1.13
C GLN A 30 -11.30 -13.55 1.87
N TYR A 31 -11.06 -12.25 2.04
CA TYR A 31 -12.04 -11.36 2.69
C TYR A 31 -13.36 -11.28 1.91
N GLU A 32 -13.34 -11.38 0.57
CA GLU A 32 -14.56 -11.37 -0.25
C GLU A 32 -15.37 -12.64 -0.05
N LYS A 33 -14.71 -13.80 0.11
CA LYS A 33 -15.38 -15.06 0.48
C LYS A 33 -16.09 -14.93 1.82
N HIS A 34 -15.42 -14.36 2.82
CA HIS A 34 -16.01 -14.10 4.13
C HIS A 34 -17.21 -13.16 4.05
N LEU A 35 -17.10 -12.06 3.31
CA LEU A 35 -18.20 -11.11 3.12
C LEU A 35 -19.39 -11.75 2.40
N LYS A 36 -19.16 -12.52 1.33
CA LYS A 36 -20.23 -13.27 0.64
C LYS A 36 -20.92 -14.26 1.57
N ALA A 37 -20.17 -14.98 2.40
CA ALA A 37 -20.73 -15.91 3.38
C ALA A 37 -21.55 -15.18 4.45
N SER A 38 -21.01 -14.08 4.97
CA SER A 38 -21.68 -13.24 5.97
C SER A 38 -23.00 -12.67 5.46
N TRP A 39 -22.99 -12.13 4.24
CA TRP A 39 -24.21 -11.65 3.57
C TRP A 39 -25.24 -12.77 3.35
N LYS A 40 -24.82 -13.95 2.89
CA LYS A 40 -25.72 -15.10 2.70
C LYS A 40 -26.42 -15.49 4.02
N THR A 41 -25.65 -15.57 5.10
CA THR A 41 -26.20 -15.93 6.41
C THR A 41 -27.13 -14.84 6.96
N LYS A 42 -26.79 -13.56 6.79
CA LYS A 42 -27.63 -12.43 7.23
C LYS A 42 -28.94 -12.32 6.44
N VAL A 43 -28.93 -12.65 5.15
CA VAL A 43 -30.15 -12.72 4.32
C VAL A 43 -31.03 -13.90 4.74
N ALA A 44 -30.44 -15.06 5.06
CA ALA A 44 -31.18 -16.22 5.52
C ALA A 44 -31.73 -16.06 6.96
N ASN A 45 -31.00 -15.36 7.82
CA ASN A 45 -31.40 -15.05 9.19
C ASN A 45 -31.04 -13.59 9.54
N PRO A 46 -32.00 -12.65 9.41
CA PRO A 46 -31.76 -11.23 9.69
C PRO A 46 -31.32 -10.93 11.13
N GLU A 47 -31.73 -11.76 12.09
CA GLU A 47 -31.39 -11.59 13.51
C GLU A 47 -30.03 -12.22 13.88
N ALA A 48 -29.37 -12.91 12.95
CA ALA A 48 -28.08 -13.51 13.22
C ALA A 48 -27.01 -12.45 13.54
N ASP A 49 -26.38 -12.57 14.71
CA ASP A 49 -25.24 -11.76 15.11
C ASP A 49 -23.98 -12.31 14.44
N ILE A 50 -23.60 -11.71 13.31
CA ILE A 50 -22.48 -12.15 12.48
C ILE A 50 -21.57 -10.95 12.24
N SER A 51 -20.29 -11.15 12.47
CA SER A 51 -19.27 -10.14 12.15
C SER A 51 -18.93 -10.14 10.66
N PHE A 52 -19.07 -8.98 10.02
CA PHE A 52 -18.55 -8.74 8.68
C PHE A 52 -17.02 -8.57 8.65
N ARG A 53 -16.37 -8.48 9.82
CA ARG A 53 -14.93 -8.40 9.96
C ARG A 53 -14.32 -9.80 10.05
N ASP A 54 -13.49 -10.14 9.08
CA ASP A 54 -12.66 -11.35 9.10
C ASP A 54 -11.33 -11.10 9.82
N LEU A 55 -11.23 -11.49 11.08
CA LEU A 55 -10.02 -11.28 11.89
C LEU A 55 -8.76 -11.95 11.33
N SER A 56 -8.90 -12.93 10.43
CA SER A 56 -7.76 -13.60 9.80
C SER A 56 -7.12 -12.78 8.66
N ASN A 57 -7.86 -11.82 8.11
CA ASN A 57 -7.41 -10.99 6.99
C ASN A 57 -7.06 -9.56 7.44
N PRO A 58 -6.06 -8.90 6.82
CA PRO A 58 -5.78 -7.49 7.06
C PRO A 58 -7.01 -6.62 6.80
N TYR A 59 -7.15 -5.56 7.58
CA TYR A 59 -8.22 -4.60 7.39
C TYR A 59 -8.03 -3.83 6.08
N LEU A 60 -9.12 -3.53 5.36
CA LEU A 60 -9.09 -2.74 4.12
C LEU A 60 -8.93 -1.24 4.41
N ILE A 61 -7.89 -0.88 5.15
CA ILE A 61 -7.66 0.46 5.68
C ILE A 61 -7.68 1.54 4.59
N ARG A 62 -7.28 1.19 3.36
CA ARG A 62 -7.29 2.07 2.20
C ARG A 62 -8.65 2.67 1.87
N LEU A 63 -9.74 1.94 2.15
CA LEU A 63 -11.10 2.41 1.87
C LEU A 63 -11.54 3.51 2.84
N LEU A 64 -10.87 3.63 4.00
CA LEU A 64 -11.20 4.58 5.05
C LEU A 64 -10.07 5.57 5.32
N MET A 65 -8.99 5.53 4.53
CA MET A 65 -7.80 6.32 4.83
C MET A 65 -8.10 7.82 4.78
N ASP A 66 -8.90 8.27 3.82
CA ASP A 66 -9.23 9.69 3.68
C ASP A 66 -10.01 10.19 4.90
N GLU A 67 -10.98 9.42 5.39
CA GLU A 67 -11.76 9.75 6.59
C GLU A 67 -10.91 9.71 7.86
N ILE A 68 -10.03 8.72 7.98
CA ILE A 68 -9.10 8.62 9.10
C ILE A 68 -8.13 9.81 9.11
N MET A 69 -7.62 10.22 7.95
CA MET A 69 -6.71 11.37 7.85
C MET A 69 -7.40 12.67 8.23
N ILE A 70 -8.67 12.86 7.84
CA ILE A 70 -9.48 14.00 8.29
C ILE A 70 -9.57 13.99 9.82
N ILE A 71 -9.94 12.86 10.42
CA ILE A 71 -10.05 12.73 11.89
C ILE A 71 -8.71 13.03 12.56
N LEU A 72 -7.60 12.50 12.05
CA LEU A 72 -6.28 12.74 12.63
C LEU A 72 -5.88 14.21 12.51
N HIS A 73 -6.17 14.85 11.38
CA HIS A 73 -5.90 16.26 11.16
C HIS A 73 -6.72 17.17 12.08
N GLU A 74 -8.02 16.90 12.22
CA GLU A 74 -8.93 17.65 13.11
C GLU A 74 -8.53 17.54 14.59
N ASN A 75 -7.90 16.44 14.98
CA ASN A 75 -7.41 16.21 16.35
C ASN A 75 -5.93 16.55 16.53
N GLU A 76 -5.28 17.19 15.55
CA GLU A 76 -3.86 17.56 15.58
C GLU A 76 -2.91 16.37 15.86
N LEU A 77 -3.31 15.17 15.43
CA LEU A 77 -2.56 13.93 15.61
C LEU A 77 -1.57 13.72 14.46
N GLU A 78 -0.33 13.43 14.81
CA GLU A 78 0.73 13.21 13.81
C GLU A 78 0.54 11.89 13.07
N TYR A 79 0.61 11.97 11.74
CA TYR A 79 0.58 10.79 10.89
C TYR A 79 1.52 10.91 9.69
N LEU A 80 1.80 9.76 9.10
CA LEU A 80 2.60 9.62 7.90
C LEU A 80 2.07 8.47 7.05
N VAL A 81 1.89 8.69 5.75
CA VAL A 81 1.72 7.58 4.81
C VAL A 81 3.09 7.15 4.30
N ALA A 82 3.49 5.91 4.58
CA ALA A 82 4.73 5.36 4.06
C ALA A 82 4.73 5.34 2.53
N PRO A 83 5.88 5.37 1.82
CA PRO A 83 5.89 5.24 0.36
C PRO A 83 5.30 3.92 -0.13
N TYR A 84 5.64 2.82 0.56
CA TYR A 84 5.15 1.47 0.28
C TYR A 84 4.57 0.83 1.54
N THR A 85 5.40 0.19 2.37
CA THR A 85 4.90 -0.52 3.56
C THR A 85 5.17 0.28 4.84
N GLN A 86 4.19 0.33 5.72
CA GLN A 86 4.30 0.96 7.03
C GLN A 86 5.35 0.29 7.92
N HIS A 87 5.51 -1.04 7.82
CA HIS A 87 6.46 -1.81 8.63
C HIS A 87 7.91 -1.35 8.45
N HIS A 88 8.34 -1.16 7.20
CA HIS A 88 9.70 -0.67 6.90
C HIS A 88 9.88 0.79 7.29
N GLN A 89 8.84 1.61 7.09
CA GLN A 89 8.87 3.01 7.50
C GLN A 89 9.01 3.14 9.02
N LEU A 90 8.27 2.33 9.79
CA LEU A 90 8.37 2.27 11.26
C LEU A 90 9.76 1.83 11.72
N LEU A 91 10.34 0.79 11.10
CA LEU A 91 11.70 0.36 11.42
C LEU A 91 12.72 1.47 11.14
N TYR A 92 12.63 2.13 9.98
CA TYR A 92 13.49 3.27 9.66
C TYR A 92 13.34 4.40 10.68
N MET A 93 12.11 4.76 11.06
CA MET A 93 11.85 5.80 12.06
C MET A 93 12.44 5.44 13.43
N LEU A 94 12.40 4.16 13.81
CA LEU A 94 13.02 3.67 15.04
C LEU A 94 14.55 3.77 14.99
N GLU A 95 15.18 3.31 13.90
CA GLU A 95 16.63 3.37 13.71
C GLU A 95 17.14 4.81 13.59
N ALA A 96 16.35 5.70 13.00
CA ALA A 96 16.66 7.12 12.87
C ALA A 96 16.40 7.93 14.15
N GLY A 97 15.89 7.29 15.21
CA GLY A 97 15.60 7.94 16.49
C GLY A 97 14.39 8.89 16.47
N VAL A 98 13.52 8.77 15.46
CA VAL A 98 12.28 9.56 15.34
C VAL A 98 11.20 9.03 16.30
N ILE A 99 11.17 7.72 16.52
CA ILE A 99 10.27 7.05 17.47
C ILE A 99 11.06 6.17 18.44
N ASN A 100 10.48 5.89 19.62
CA ASN A 100 11.13 5.06 20.64
C ASN A 100 10.62 3.62 20.67
N ALA A 101 9.42 3.37 20.15
CA ALA A 101 8.80 2.05 20.15
C ALA A 101 7.83 1.93 18.97
N ILE A 102 7.58 0.68 18.55
CA ILE A 102 6.63 0.35 17.48
C ILE A 102 5.46 -0.42 18.10
N TYR A 103 4.23 0.01 17.81
CA TYR A 103 3.01 -0.75 18.05
C TYR A 103 2.43 -1.19 16.70
N SER A 104 2.45 -2.50 16.41
CA SER A 104 2.11 -3.01 15.07
C SER A 104 1.75 -4.50 15.08
N SER A 105 1.41 -5.05 13.92
CA SER A 105 1.06 -6.46 13.72
C SER A 105 2.29 -7.39 13.87
N ASN A 106 2.00 -8.68 13.99
CA ASN A 106 3.01 -9.75 14.05
C ASN A 106 3.88 -9.86 12.80
N ASP A 107 3.52 -9.20 11.68
CA ASP A 107 4.37 -9.11 10.49
C ASP A 107 5.71 -8.44 10.78
N CYS A 108 5.80 -7.66 11.87
CA CYS A 108 7.04 -7.12 12.40
C CYS A 108 8.09 -8.19 12.74
N LEU A 109 7.68 -9.44 13.00
CA LEU A 109 8.61 -10.57 13.20
C LEU A 109 9.43 -10.89 11.94
N LEU A 110 9.03 -10.39 10.77
CA LEU A 110 9.76 -10.54 9.51
C LEU A 110 10.78 -9.43 9.27
N LEU A 111 10.94 -8.49 10.20
CA LEU A 111 11.94 -7.44 10.15
C LEU A 111 13.14 -7.84 11.02
N GLU A 112 14.23 -8.29 10.41
CA GLU A 112 15.37 -8.89 11.13
C GLU A 112 15.99 -7.99 12.21
N ARG A 113 16.03 -6.67 11.95
CA ARG A 113 16.63 -5.69 12.85
C ARG A 113 15.69 -5.20 13.96
N LEU A 114 14.44 -5.65 13.96
CA LEU A 114 13.47 -5.29 14.99
C LEU A 114 13.48 -6.31 16.13
N ASP A 115 14.09 -5.93 17.24
CA ASP A 115 14.22 -6.81 18.41
C ASP A 115 12.92 -6.93 19.21
N ASN A 116 12.28 -5.80 19.53
CA ASN A 116 11.07 -5.76 20.34
C ASN A 116 10.04 -4.79 19.75
N PHE A 117 8.76 -5.17 19.82
CA PHE A 117 7.64 -4.31 19.44
C PHE A 117 6.42 -4.60 20.32
N ILE A 118 5.58 -3.60 20.49
CA ILE A 118 4.35 -3.65 21.27
C ILE A 118 3.27 -4.33 20.43
N VAL A 119 2.52 -5.24 21.05
CA VAL A 119 1.42 -6.00 20.40
C VAL A 119 0.08 -5.72 21.04
N ASP A 120 0.08 -5.30 22.31
CA ASP A 120 -1.14 -4.96 23.01
C ASP A 120 -0.92 -3.80 23.99
N ILE A 121 -1.93 -2.93 24.12
CA ILE A 121 -1.91 -1.76 25.00
C ILE A 121 -3.21 -1.76 25.80
N ASP A 122 -3.08 -1.96 27.11
CA ASP A 122 -4.16 -1.78 28.06
C ASP A 122 -4.14 -0.35 28.60
N PHE A 123 -4.96 0.50 27.99
CA PHE A 123 -5.11 1.89 28.40
C PHE A 123 -5.71 2.05 29.80
N THR A 124 -6.49 1.08 30.29
CA THR A 124 -7.15 1.14 31.60
C THR A 124 -6.12 0.93 32.71
N ASN A 125 -5.32 -0.13 32.58
CA ASN A 125 -4.29 -0.48 33.56
C ASN A 125 -2.94 0.21 33.29
N LYS A 126 -2.83 1.01 32.24
CA LYS A 126 -1.59 1.70 31.82
C LYS A 126 -0.44 0.72 31.61
N LYS A 127 -0.73 -0.44 31.00
CA LYS A 127 0.25 -1.50 30.71
C LYS A 127 0.29 -1.77 29.22
N PHE A 128 1.42 -2.25 28.75
CA PHE A 128 1.54 -2.76 27.39
C PHE A 128 2.25 -4.10 27.40
N GLN A 129 2.01 -4.90 26.38
CA GLN A 129 2.69 -6.16 26.14
C GLN A 129 3.59 -5.99 24.91
N PHE A 130 4.84 -6.42 25.03
CA PHE A 130 5.78 -6.44 23.93
C PHE A 130 6.21 -7.87 23.63
N LEU A 131 6.54 -8.12 22.37
CA LEU A 131 7.11 -9.37 21.92
C LEU A 131 8.58 -9.17 21.58
N SER A 132 9.41 -10.16 21.92
CA SER A 132 10.80 -10.22 21.48
C SER A 132 10.93 -11.17 20.29
N SER A 133 11.30 -10.64 19.13
CA SER A 133 11.47 -11.40 17.89
C SER A 133 12.46 -12.56 18.07
N LYS A 134 13.59 -12.28 18.72
CA LYS A 134 14.64 -13.28 19.03
C LYS A 134 14.13 -14.41 19.92
N GLN A 135 13.32 -14.10 20.94
CA GLN A 135 12.78 -15.13 21.83
C GLN A 135 11.74 -16.01 21.13
N ILE A 136 10.85 -15.42 20.33
CA ILE A 136 9.82 -16.17 19.60
C ILE A 136 10.45 -17.09 18.56
N ILE A 137 11.34 -16.55 17.73
CA ILE A 137 12.03 -17.31 16.68
C ILE A 137 12.92 -18.39 17.30
N GLY A 138 13.63 -18.06 18.39
CA GLY A 138 14.41 -19.00 19.18
C GLY A 138 13.56 -20.13 19.78
N GLY A 139 12.33 -19.83 20.25
CA GLY A 139 11.38 -20.83 20.74
C GLY A 139 10.96 -21.86 19.68
N PHE A 140 11.02 -21.48 18.39
CA PHE A 140 10.82 -22.42 17.29
C PHE A 140 12.09 -23.21 16.91
N ASN A 141 13.23 -23.03 17.60
CA ASN A 141 14.51 -23.64 17.22
C ASN A 141 14.83 -23.45 15.73
N LEU A 142 14.55 -22.24 15.20
CA LEU A 142 14.80 -21.85 13.82
C LEU A 142 15.72 -20.64 13.78
N ASP A 143 16.48 -20.53 12.70
CA ASP A 143 17.17 -19.28 12.36
C ASP A 143 16.18 -18.33 11.69
N PHE A 144 16.45 -17.02 11.75
CA PHE A 144 15.61 -15.99 11.15
C PHE A 144 15.29 -16.27 9.68
N LYS A 145 16.30 -16.66 8.89
CA LYS A 145 16.13 -17.01 7.47
C LYS A 145 15.11 -18.14 7.26
N ARG A 146 15.15 -19.19 8.08
CA ARG A 146 14.21 -20.32 7.98
C ARG A 146 12.80 -19.91 8.40
N PHE A 147 12.68 -19.13 9.46
CA PHE A 147 11.40 -18.56 9.90
C PHE A 147 10.77 -17.70 8.80
N ARG A 148 11.56 -16.80 8.21
CA ARG A 148 11.16 -15.95 7.08
C ARG A 148 10.73 -16.79 5.87
N ASP A 149 11.49 -17.81 5.50
CA ASP A 149 11.17 -18.68 4.37
C ASP A 149 9.83 -19.42 4.58
N ILE A 150 9.55 -19.91 5.80
CA ILE A 150 8.25 -20.52 6.14
C ILE A 150 7.11 -19.50 6.01
N ALA A 151 7.30 -18.29 6.53
CA ALA A 151 6.29 -17.23 6.44
C ALA A 151 6.02 -16.80 4.99
N MET A 152 7.03 -16.82 4.11
CA MET A 152 6.87 -16.57 2.68
C MET A 152 6.22 -17.73 1.93
N LEU A 153 6.21 -18.95 2.47
CA LEU A 153 5.49 -20.08 1.86
C LEU A 153 3.98 -20.04 2.15
N LEU A 154 3.61 -19.60 3.35
CA LEU A 154 2.21 -19.53 3.79
C LEU A 154 1.48 -18.27 3.31
N GLY A 155 2.23 -17.27 2.85
CA GLY A 155 1.69 -15.96 2.55
C GLY A 155 1.66 -15.05 3.78
N ASN A 156 1.91 -13.77 3.56
CA ASN A 156 1.94 -12.69 4.55
C ASN A 156 1.69 -11.34 3.87
N VAL A 157 1.80 -10.23 4.61
CA VAL A 157 1.56 -8.88 4.05
C VAL A 157 2.53 -8.53 2.91
N PHE A 158 3.79 -8.97 2.93
CA PHE A 158 4.79 -8.67 1.91
C PHE A 158 4.63 -9.52 0.64
N GLN A 159 4.21 -10.78 0.82
CA GLN A 159 3.95 -11.75 -0.24
C GLN A 159 2.64 -12.47 0.10
N PRO A 160 1.50 -12.07 -0.47
CA PRO A 160 0.19 -12.56 0.00
C PRO A 160 -0.29 -13.88 -0.62
N PHE A 161 0.46 -14.49 -1.55
CA PHE A 161 0.03 -15.75 -2.17
C PHE A 161 0.43 -16.94 -1.30
N GLU A 162 -0.49 -17.85 -1.04
CA GLU A 162 -0.18 -19.17 -0.49
C GLU A 162 0.58 -19.99 -1.54
N LEU A 163 1.87 -20.23 -1.31
CA LEU A 163 2.74 -20.98 -2.23
C LEU A 163 2.69 -22.49 -1.99
N LYS A 164 2.16 -22.89 -0.84
CA LYS A 164 1.83 -24.26 -0.46
C LYS A 164 0.31 -24.46 -0.42
N PRO A 165 -0.17 -25.72 -0.44
CA PRO A 165 -1.59 -25.99 -0.29
C PRO A 165 -2.15 -25.36 1.00
N PRO A 166 -3.41 -24.86 0.99
CA PRO A 166 -4.03 -24.17 2.13
C PRO A 166 -4.15 -25.04 3.38
N THR A 167 -4.01 -26.37 3.24
CA THR A 167 -4.02 -27.31 4.37
C THR A 167 -2.71 -27.28 5.18
N THR A 168 -1.64 -26.72 4.62
CA THR A 168 -0.33 -26.71 5.29
C THR A 168 -0.32 -25.69 6.41
N THR A 169 0.02 -26.15 7.61
CA THR A 169 0.07 -25.28 8.80
C THR A 169 1.49 -24.80 9.07
N PHE A 170 1.62 -23.64 9.73
CA PHE A 170 2.91 -23.13 10.17
C PHE A 170 3.68 -24.16 11.01
N HIS A 171 3.00 -24.82 11.95
CA HIS A 171 3.61 -25.83 12.82
C HIS A 171 4.19 -27.02 12.03
N GLU A 172 3.48 -27.50 11.01
CA GLU A 172 3.95 -28.59 10.14
C GLU A 172 5.20 -28.19 9.35
N LEU A 173 5.23 -26.95 8.82
CA LEU A 173 6.40 -26.43 8.11
C LEU A 173 7.60 -26.22 9.04
N VAL A 174 7.39 -25.79 10.29
CA VAL A 174 8.46 -25.72 11.30
C VAL A 174 9.05 -27.11 11.54
N HIS A 175 8.20 -28.12 11.73
CA HIS A 175 8.65 -29.50 11.99
C HIS A 175 9.44 -30.07 10.81
N THR A 176 8.96 -29.92 9.59
CA THR A 176 9.65 -30.40 8.38
C THR A 176 10.95 -29.62 8.12
N THR A 177 10.99 -28.32 8.36
CA THR A 177 12.21 -27.49 8.22
C THR A 177 13.29 -27.90 9.19
N ARG A 178 12.93 -28.29 10.43
CA ARG A 178 13.87 -28.87 11.40
C ARG A 178 14.48 -30.21 10.92
N GLN A 179 13.75 -30.96 10.09
CA GLN A 179 14.22 -32.20 9.48
C GLN A 179 15.08 -31.99 8.22
N GLY A 180 15.37 -30.74 7.84
CA GLY A 180 16.20 -30.39 6.69
C GLY A 180 15.42 -29.98 5.44
N PHE A 181 14.11 -29.73 5.54
CA PHE A 181 13.33 -29.18 4.44
C PHE A 181 13.86 -27.79 4.05
N ASN A 182 14.02 -27.58 2.73
CA ASN A 182 14.42 -26.29 2.16
C ASN A 182 13.27 -25.75 1.29
N ALA A 183 12.80 -24.56 1.64
CA ALA A 183 11.69 -23.88 0.98
C ALA A 183 11.92 -23.73 -0.53
N LEU A 184 13.13 -23.32 -0.92
CA LEU A 184 13.49 -23.04 -2.32
C LEU A 184 13.45 -24.31 -3.17
N SER A 185 14.03 -25.41 -2.68
CA SER A 185 14.00 -26.69 -3.41
C SER A 185 12.58 -27.23 -3.55
N SER A 186 11.69 -26.89 -2.62
CA SER A 186 10.31 -27.33 -2.65
C SER A 186 9.45 -26.61 -3.70
N LEU A 187 9.93 -25.46 -4.19
CA LEU A 187 9.30 -24.62 -5.20
C LEU A 187 9.96 -24.75 -6.58
N SER A 188 10.93 -25.64 -6.78
CA SER A 188 11.68 -25.74 -8.04
C SER A 188 11.34 -26.96 -8.89
N THR A 189 10.24 -27.67 -8.58
CA THR A 189 10.01 -29.04 -9.09
C THR A 189 9.11 -29.09 -10.34
N SER A 190 8.36 -28.03 -10.65
CA SER A 190 7.40 -27.94 -11.77
C SER A 190 7.42 -26.58 -12.51
N LYS A 191 6.87 -26.53 -13.73
CA LYS A 191 6.76 -25.29 -14.53
C LYS A 191 5.79 -24.26 -13.93
N ASP A 192 4.73 -24.71 -13.28
CA ASP A 192 3.79 -23.86 -12.54
C ASP A 192 4.48 -23.18 -11.34
N ASP A 193 5.55 -23.79 -10.84
CA ASP A 193 6.30 -23.27 -9.70
C ASP A 193 7.18 -22.05 -10.06
N SER A 194 7.36 -21.72 -11.35
CA SER A 194 8.11 -20.52 -11.75
C SER A 194 7.43 -19.23 -11.27
N SER A 195 6.09 -19.18 -11.29
CA SER A 195 5.31 -18.05 -10.77
C SER A 195 5.42 -17.96 -9.24
N LYS A 196 5.29 -19.10 -8.54
CA LYS A 196 5.42 -19.22 -7.09
C LYS A 196 6.81 -18.81 -6.62
N LEU A 197 7.84 -19.26 -7.32
CA LEU A 197 9.22 -18.87 -7.07
C LEU A 197 9.42 -17.36 -7.25
N THR A 198 8.83 -16.77 -8.29
CA THR A 198 8.87 -15.33 -8.52
C THR A 198 8.22 -14.57 -7.37
N HIS A 199 7.04 -15.01 -6.91
CA HIS A 199 6.38 -14.40 -5.75
C HIS A 199 7.24 -14.51 -4.48
N PHE A 200 7.83 -15.68 -4.23
CA PHE A 200 8.75 -15.89 -3.10
C PHE A 200 9.95 -14.94 -3.14
N ILE A 201 10.64 -14.86 -4.28
CA ILE A 201 11.82 -13.99 -4.45
C ILE A 201 11.43 -12.53 -4.31
N ASN A 202 10.30 -12.11 -4.90
CA ASN A 202 9.81 -10.75 -4.78
C ASN A 202 9.46 -10.41 -3.32
N GLY A 203 8.86 -11.34 -2.58
CA GLY A 203 8.57 -11.18 -1.15
C GLY A 203 9.82 -10.92 -0.32
N CYS A 204 10.86 -11.74 -0.51
CA CYS A 204 12.16 -11.53 0.12
C CYS A 204 12.79 -10.19 -0.29
N THR A 205 12.70 -9.82 -1.57
CA THR A 205 13.25 -8.55 -2.08
C THR A 205 12.51 -7.34 -1.48
N ILE A 206 11.20 -7.46 -1.26
CA ILE A 206 10.40 -6.42 -0.60
C ILE A 206 10.90 -6.21 0.83
N LEU A 207 11.12 -7.28 1.60
CA LEU A 207 11.68 -7.21 2.94
C LEU A 207 13.08 -6.61 2.96
N ASP A 208 13.93 -7.01 2.02
CA ASP A 208 15.34 -6.65 2.09
C ASP A 208 15.61 -5.22 1.59
N PHE A 209 14.75 -4.63 0.74
CA PHE A 209 15.02 -3.38 0.00
C PHE A 209 13.84 -2.40 -0.13
N CYS A 210 12.83 -2.47 0.75
CA CYS A 210 11.65 -1.59 0.68
C CYS A 210 12.03 -0.10 0.69
N PRO A 211 11.52 0.74 -0.23
CA PRO A 211 11.73 2.18 -0.16
C PRO A 211 10.98 2.82 1.01
N VAL A 212 11.67 3.72 1.72
CA VAL A 212 11.14 4.51 2.85
C VAL A 212 11.36 5.99 2.62
N LEU A 213 10.53 6.82 3.24
CA LEU A 213 10.72 8.27 3.27
C LEU A 213 11.74 8.60 4.35
N ARG A 214 12.90 9.10 3.94
CA ARG A 214 13.96 9.53 4.86
C ARG A 214 13.69 10.92 5.42
N ILE A 215 14.36 11.26 6.52
CA ILE A 215 14.28 12.59 7.18
C ILE A 215 14.65 13.74 6.22
N ASN A 216 15.46 13.48 5.19
CA ASN A 216 15.80 14.46 4.16
C ASN A 216 14.67 14.70 3.13
N GLY A 217 13.50 14.07 3.30
CA GLY A 217 12.35 14.18 2.41
C GLY A 217 12.45 13.33 1.13
N LYS A 218 13.50 12.53 0.96
CA LYS A 218 13.66 11.66 -0.21
C LYS A 218 13.21 10.23 0.10
N VAL A 219 12.58 9.62 -0.89
CA VAL A 219 12.27 8.19 -0.90
C VAL A 219 13.43 7.43 -1.52
N GLU A 220 14.05 6.58 -0.70
CA GLU A 220 15.20 5.77 -1.07
C GLU A 220 15.02 4.35 -0.51
N SER A 221 15.62 3.36 -1.19
CA SER A 221 15.62 1.98 -0.70
C SER A 221 16.26 1.90 0.69
N PHE A 222 15.52 1.31 1.63
CA PHE A 222 16.00 0.97 2.95
C PHE A 222 16.43 -0.49 2.93
N CYS A 223 17.72 -0.73 3.18
CA CYS A 223 18.23 -2.09 3.15
C CYS A 223 18.20 -2.68 4.55
N ILE A 224 17.46 -3.78 4.75
CA ILE A 224 17.42 -4.51 6.04
C ILE A 224 18.61 -5.48 6.17
N ALA A 225 18.99 -6.12 5.07
CA ALA A 225 19.98 -7.19 5.06
C ALA A 225 21.45 -6.72 5.13
N LEU A 226 21.71 -5.41 5.03
CA LEU A 226 23.06 -4.85 4.97
C LEU A 226 23.21 -3.80 6.07
N ASP A 227 24.30 -3.89 6.84
CA ASP A 227 24.66 -2.85 7.80
C ASP A 227 24.85 -1.52 7.06
N ASP A 228 24.19 -0.47 7.56
CA ASP A 228 24.16 0.89 6.98
C ASP A 228 25.55 1.55 6.84
N SER A 229 26.60 0.95 7.40
CA SER A 229 28.00 1.32 7.19
C SER A 229 28.45 1.25 5.73
N VAL A 230 27.69 0.56 4.88
CA VAL A 230 28.03 0.35 3.47
C VAL A 230 27.38 1.38 2.52
N ILE A 231 26.29 2.04 2.94
CA ILE A 231 25.49 2.91 2.05
C ILE A 231 25.88 4.39 2.20
N SER A 232 26.43 4.79 3.34
CA SER A 232 26.70 6.21 3.70
C SER A 232 28.05 6.78 3.22
N SER A 233 28.94 5.99 2.62
CA SER A 233 30.28 6.46 2.17
C SER A 233 30.31 6.88 0.70
N ALA A 234 29.40 7.78 0.30
CA ALA A 234 29.42 8.39 -1.05
C ALA A 234 30.18 9.73 -1.12
N SER A 235 30.63 10.28 0.01
CA SER A 235 31.37 11.53 0.07
C SER A 235 32.66 11.35 0.87
N ASN A 236 33.70 10.81 0.22
CA ASN A 236 35.06 11.34 0.25
C ASN A 236 36.01 10.39 -0.48
N ASN A 237 36.89 11.00 -1.26
CA ASN A 237 37.97 10.36 -1.99
C ASN A 237 38.80 9.47 -1.06
N ASP A 238 38.89 8.17 -1.34
CA ASP A 238 40.18 7.47 -1.35
C ASP A 238 40.10 6.03 -1.84
N ALA A 239 41.20 5.62 -2.48
CA ALA A 239 41.43 4.31 -3.05
C ALA A 239 41.59 3.24 -1.95
N GLY A 240 40.49 2.62 -1.57
CA GLY A 240 40.44 1.36 -0.84
C GLY A 240 39.17 0.61 -1.25
N LYS A 241 39.24 -0.70 -1.47
CA LYS A 241 38.11 -1.54 -1.94
C LYS A 241 36.93 -1.50 -0.95
N ASN A 242 36.12 -0.45 -1.01
CA ASN A 242 34.83 -0.36 -0.35
C ASN A 242 33.85 -1.22 -1.14
N VAL A 243 33.46 -2.36 -0.56
CA VAL A 243 32.41 -3.23 -1.09
C VAL A 243 31.10 -2.47 -0.97
N LYS A 244 30.81 -1.60 -1.94
CA LYS A 244 29.48 -0.99 -2.08
C LYS A 244 28.47 -2.12 -2.18
N ALA A 245 27.60 -2.22 -1.19
CA ALA A 245 26.37 -3.00 -1.24
C ALA A 245 25.57 -2.52 -2.45
N LYS A 246 25.75 -3.20 -3.56
CA LYS A 246 25.11 -2.85 -4.81
C LYS A 246 23.65 -3.27 -4.69
N LEU A 247 22.72 -2.31 -4.78
CA LEU A 247 21.31 -2.62 -4.90
C LEU A 247 21.13 -3.69 -5.99
N PRO A 248 20.30 -4.73 -5.73
CA PRO A 248 20.01 -5.72 -6.73
C PRO A 248 19.54 -5.08 -8.04
N ARG A 249 19.98 -5.65 -9.16
CA ARG A 249 19.42 -5.26 -10.46
C ARG A 249 17.96 -5.74 -10.51
N GLY A 250 17.07 -4.94 -11.10
CA GLY A 250 15.67 -5.34 -11.29
C GLY A 250 14.72 -5.00 -10.15
N LEU A 251 15.09 -4.12 -9.21
CA LEU A 251 14.13 -3.65 -8.17
C LEU A 251 12.85 -3.03 -8.76
N ASN A 252 12.95 -2.48 -9.97
CA ASN A 252 11.81 -1.98 -10.73
C ASN A 252 10.79 -3.08 -11.10
N GLU A 253 11.20 -4.34 -11.16
CA GLU A 253 10.30 -5.49 -11.39
C GLU A 253 9.51 -5.86 -10.13
N VAL A 254 9.96 -5.42 -8.96
CA VAL A 254 9.32 -5.67 -7.66
C VAL A 254 8.45 -4.49 -7.24
N PHE A 255 8.99 -3.28 -7.29
CA PHE A 255 8.32 -2.06 -6.80
C PHE A 255 7.68 -1.21 -7.91
N GLY A 256 7.97 -1.51 -9.17
CA GLY A 256 7.63 -0.64 -10.29
C GLY A 256 8.68 0.44 -10.54
N PHE A 257 8.41 1.28 -11.53
CA PHE A 257 9.22 2.47 -11.78
C PHE A 257 9.00 3.49 -10.67
N HIS A 258 10.07 4.14 -10.24
CA HIS A 258 10.02 5.17 -9.22
C HIS A 258 9.32 6.42 -9.77
N PHE A 259 8.48 7.03 -8.94
CA PHE A 259 7.80 8.29 -9.25
C PHE A 259 8.63 9.49 -8.78
N PRO A 260 8.30 10.71 -9.24
CA PRO A 260 8.86 11.94 -8.68
C PRO A 260 8.69 12.00 -7.15
N GLN A 261 9.71 12.55 -6.47
CA GLN A 261 9.76 12.63 -5.00
C GLN A 261 8.57 13.42 -4.43
N GLU A 262 8.10 14.40 -5.20
CA GLU A 262 6.97 15.27 -4.88
C GLU A 262 5.66 14.47 -4.71
N LEU A 263 5.45 13.40 -5.51
CA LEU A 263 4.27 12.55 -5.36
C LEU A 263 4.30 11.75 -4.05
N TYR A 264 5.48 11.27 -3.66
CA TYR A 264 5.64 10.59 -2.38
C TYR A 264 5.47 11.56 -1.21
N PHE A 265 5.86 12.82 -1.37
CA PHE A 265 5.58 13.86 -0.38
C PHE A 265 4.08 14.10 -0.22
N TYR A 266 3.32 14.29 -1.32
CA TYR A 266 1.86 14.45 -1.24
C TYR A 266 1.16 13.24 -0.63
N GLN A 267 1.60 12.03 -0.99
CA GLN A 267 1.13 10.82 -0.35
C GLN A 267 1.41 10.86 1.16
N SER A 268 2.62 11.26 1.58
CA SER A 268 3.03 11.25 2.98
C SER A 268 2.14 12.11 3.89
N ILE A 269 1.60 13.21 3.36
CA ILE A 269 0.67 14.10 4.06
C ILE A 269 -0.81 13.67 3.91
N GLY A 270 -1.09 12.56 3.22
CA GLY A 270 -2.42 11.98 3.10
C GLY A 270 -3.18 12.31 1.80
N MET A 271 -2.56 12.99 0.83
CA MET A 271 -3.16 13.17 -0.50
C MET A 271 -2.95 11.91 -1.34
N ASN A 272 -3.81 10.93 -1.12
CA ASN A 272 -3.63 9.59 -1.67
C ASN A 272 -4.25 9.42 -3.06
N ILE A 273 -3.43 9.03 -4.02
CA ILE A 273 -3.86 8.69 -5.39
C ILE A 273 -3.40 7.27 -5.78
N PHE A 274 -3.45 6.34 -4.81
CA PHE A 274 -2.92 4.98 -4.99
C PHE A 274 -3.45 4.27 -6.22
N PRO A 275 -4.77 4.26 -6.52
CA PRO A 275 -5.28 3.50 -7.66
C PRO A 275 -4.67 3.96 -8.99
N LEU A 276 -4.43 5.27 -9.15
CA LEU A 276 -3.82 5.81 -10.37
C LEU A 276 -2.35 5.38 -10.46
N ILE A 277 -1.57 5.60 -9.40
CA ILE A 277 -0.14 5.27 -9.35
C ILE A 277 0.07 3.77 -9.60
N GLU A 278 -0.68 2.92 -8.89
CA GLU A 278 -0.58 1.47 -9.00
C GLU A 278 -0.95 0.97 -10.40
N SER A 279 -1.95 1.59 -11.04
CA SER A 279 -2.32 1.26 -12.42
C SER A 279 -1.22 1.56 -13.42
N PHE A 280 -0.43 2.63 -13.22
CA PHE A 280 0.75 2.89 -14.03
C PHE A 280 1.93 2.00 -13.70
N ILE A 281 2.02 1.42 -12.51
CA ILE A 281 3.06 0.45 -12.20
C ILE A 281 2.76 -0.86 -12.94
N THR A 282 1.53 -1.36 -12.83
CA THR A 282 1.15 -2.70 -13.29
C THR A 282 0.54 -2.74 -14.69
N SER A 283 0.15 -1.59 -15.25
CA SER A 283 -0.59 -1.47 -16.52
C SER A 283 -2.04 -1.96 -16.43
N ASP A 284 -2.55 -2.18 -15.22
CA ASP A 284 -3.91 -2.64 -14.98
C ASP A 284 -4.55 -1.81 -13.87
N TYR A 285 -5.74 -1.28 -14.12
CA TYR A 285 -6.63 -0.73 -13.11
C TYR A 285 -7.65 -1.81 -12.72
N ILE A 286 -7.69 -2.18 -11.44
CA ILE A 286 -8.55 -3.28 -10.95
C ILE A 286 -9.76 -2.69 -10.24
N GLU A 287 -10.94 -3.02 -10.73
CA GLU A 287 -12.22 -2.70 -10.10
C GLU A 287 -12.82 -3.97 -9.49
N ARG A 288 -12.99 -3.99 -8.16
CA ARG A 288 -13.55 -5.13 -7.41
C ARG A 288 -15.07 -5.01 -7.27
N LEU A 289 -15.68 -6.07 -6.74
CA LEU A 289 -17.11 -6.07 -6.42
C LEU A 289 -17.46 -5.02 -5.36
N PRO A 290 -18.70 -4.49 -5.38
CA PRO A 290 -19.17 -3.58 -4.36
C PRO A 290 -19.32 -4.28 -3.00
N LEU A 291 -19.57 -3.52 -1.93
CA LEU A 291 -19.60 -4.01 -0.53
C LEU A 291 -20.61 -5.14 -0.27
N ASP A 292 -21.69 -5.22 -1.04
CA ASP A 292 -22.68 -6.29 -0.96
C ASP A 292 -22.24 -7.59 -1.66
N MET A 293 -21.09 -7.57 -2.34
CA MET A 293 -20.46 -8.65 -3.07
C MET A 293 -21.35 -9.27 -4.16
N LYS A 294 -22.31 -8.50 -4.70
CA LYS A 294 -23.24 -8.93 -5.74
C LYS A 294 -22.92 -8.30 -7.08
N THR A 295 -23.28 -9.01 -8.13
CA THR A 295 -23.26 -8.47 -9.49
C THR A 295 -24.56 -7.71 -9.75
N ASP A 296 -24.52 -6.38 -9.62
CA ASP A 296 -25.64 -5.50 -9.95
C ASP A 296 -25.46 -4.90 -11.35
N PRO A 297 -26.44 -5.01 -12.28
CA PRO A 297 -26.39 -4.36 -13.58
C PRO A 297 -26.24 -2.82 -13.48
N ILE A 298 -26.72 -2.19 -12.40
CA ILE A 298 -26.56 -0.75 -12.18
C ILE A 298 -25.08 -0.43 -11.93
N TYR A 299 -24.42 -1.20 -11.07
CA TYR A 299 -23.00 -1.02 -10.77
C TYR A 299 -22.13 -1.34 -11.99
N GLU A 300 -22.46 -2.41 -12.72
CA GLU A 300 -21.81 -2.74 -14.00
C GLU A 300 -21.91 -1.58 -14.99
N LYS A 301 -23.11 -0.98 -15.12
CA LYS A 301 -23.31 0.21 -15.94
C LYS A 301 -22.48 1.38 -15.44
N ILE A 302 -22.42 1.66 -14.14
CA ILE A 302 -21.59 2.75 -13.61
C ILE A 302 -20.11 2.56 -13.96
N ILE A 303 -19.60 1.33 -13.94
CA ILE A 303 -18.20 1.06 -14.25
C ILE A 303 -17.93 1.10 -15.76
N LEU A 304 -18.82 0.51 -16.56
CA LEU A 304 -18.61 0.24 -17.99
C LEU A 304 -19.28 1.25 -18.94
N ASP A 305 -20.11 2.15 -18.43
CA ASP A 305 -20.74 3.19 -19.25
C ASP A 305 -19.69 4.07 -19.92
N HIS A 306 -19.99 4.48 -21.16
CA HIS A 306 -19.07 5.26 -22.00
C HIS A 306 -18.57 6.51 -21.28
N LYS A 307 -19.48 7.24 -20.61
CA LYS A 307 -19.14 8.46 -19.88
C LYS A 307 -18.17 8.20 -18.73
N SER A 308 -18.38 7.11 -17.99
CA SER A 308 -17.48 6.72 -16.90
C SER A 308 -16.10 6.35 -17.41
N MET A 309 -16.00 5.69 -18.57
CA MET A 309 -14.73 5.40 -19.21
C MET A 309 -14.02 6.69 -19.66
N GLU A 310 -14.73 7.60 -20.34
CA GLU A 310 -14.19 8.90 -20.74
C GLU A 310 -13.66 9.69 -19.54
N MET A 311 -14.39 9.71 -18.41
CA MET A 311 -13.94 10.38 -17.18
C MET A 311 -12.66 9.77 -16.62
N LYS A 312 -12.55 8.43 -16.61
CA LYS A 312 -11.32 7.73 -16.20
C LYS A 312 -10.16 8.07 -17.13
N GLU A 313 -10.38 8.09 -18.44
CA GLU A 313 -9.37 8.47 -19.43
C GLU A 313 -8.89 9.91 -19.22
N VAL A 314 -9.80 10.87 -19.01
CA VAL A 314 -9.46 12.26 -18.68
C VAL A 314 -8.64 12.35 -17.40
N LEU A 315 -9.03 11.62 -16.35
CA LEU A 315 -8.32 11.58 -15.07
C LEU A 315 -6.88 11.05 -15.25
N PHE A 316 -6.71 9.93 -15.97
CA PHE A 316 -5.40 9.36 -16.26
C PHE A 316 -4.51 10.29 -17.10
N ASN A 317 -5.10 10.97 -18.08
CA ASN A 317 -4.40 11.95 -18.91
C ASN A 317 -3.96 13.18 -18.12
N LEU A 318 -4.82 13.71 -17.24
CA LEU A 318 -4.49 14.82 -16.37
C LEU A 318 -3.31 14.47 -15.47
N PHE A 319 -3.34 13.29 -14.84
CA PHE A 319 -2.27 12.84 -13.97
C PHE A 319 -0.95 12.64 -14.73
N THR A 320 -0.97 11.91 -15.84
CA THR A 320 0.24 11.60 -16.62
C THR A 320 0.84 12.81 -17.33
N SER A 321 0.06 13.85 -17.61
CA SER A 321 0.56 15.08 -18.25
C SER A 321 1.72 15.73 -17.49
N THR A 322 1.77 15.55 -16.17
CA THR A 322 2.80 16.08 -15.28
C THR A 322 4.01 15.14 -15.12
N LEU A 323 3.93 13.91 -15.63
CA LEU A 323 4.93 12.87 -15.44
C LEU A 323 5.85 12.72 -16.67
N HIS A 324 6.94 11.97 -16.48
CA HIS A 324 7.87 11.65 -17.56
C HIS A 324 7.18 10.94 -18.74
N ARG A 325 7.67 11.19 -19.97
CA ARG A 325 7.14 10.63 -21.24
C ARG A 325 6.96 9.11 -21.22
N PHE A 326 7.73 8.39 -20.41
CA PHE A 326 7.53 6.96 -20.20
C PHE A 326 6.10 6.62 -19.71
N PHE A 327 5.59 7.32 -18.70
CA PHE A 327 4.26 7.08 -18.14
C PHE A 327 3.14 7.58 -19.05
N GLN A 328 3.42 8.64 -19.80
CA GLN A 328 2.50 9.25 -20.77
C GLN A 328 2.08 8.29 -21.89
N HIS A 329 2.97 7.40 -22.33
CA HIS A 329 2.70 6.44 -23.41
C HIS A 329 2.29 5.05 -22.90
N LYS A 330 2.23 4.86 -21.58
CA LYS A 330 2.01 3.54 -20.97
C LYS A 330 0.52 3.22 -20.92
N LYS A 331 0.08 2.21 -21.67
CA LYS A 331 -1.31 1.72 -21.73
C LYS A 331 -1.76 1.11 -20.40
N VAL A 332 -3.00 1.39 -20.00
CA VAL A 332 -3.65 0.85 -18.80
C VAL A 332 -4.90 0.07 -19.21
N ASN A 333 -5.08 -1.15 -18.68
CA ASN A 333 -6.28 -1.95 -18.91
C ASN A 333 -7.21 -1.88 -17.70
N LEU A 334 -8.52 -1.80 -17.92
CA LEU A 334 -9.52 -1.97 -16.86
C LEU A 334 -9.83 -3.47 -16.71
N LYS A 335 -9.47 -4.02 -15.55
CA LYS A 335 -9.83 -5.36 -15.09
C LYS A 335 -11.01 -5.25 -14.12
N SER A 336 -12.17 -5.73 -14.55
CA SER A 336 -13.43 -5.69 -13.80
C SER A 336 -13.93 -7.13 -13.57
N TYR A 337 -14.71 -7.34 -12.51
CA TYR A 337 -15.37 -8.62 -12.24
C TYR A 337 -16.41 -9.00 -13.32
N TYR A 338 -16.99 -8.02 -14.03
CA TYR A 338 -18.12 -8.20 -14.94
C TYR A 338 -17.73 -8.58 -16.38
N THR A 339 -16.55 -8.18 -16.85
CA THR A 339 -16.12 -8.44 -18.24
C THR A 339 -14.70 -8.96 -18.30
N SER A 340 -14.42 -9.83 -19.27
CA SER A 340 -13.06 -10.20 -19.68
C SER A 340 -12.34 -8.98 -20.26
N THR A 341 -11.69 -8.20 -19.40
CA THR A 341 -10.70 -7.14 -19.69
C THR A 341 -11.10 -6.10 -20.74
N HIS A 342 -11.44 -4.89 -20.31
CA HIS A 342 -11.59 -3.75 -21.22
C HIS A 342 -10.27 -3.00 -21.31
N ARG A 343 -9.75 -2.79 -22.53
CA ARG A 343 -8.62 -1.89 -22.73
C ARG A 343 -9.14 -0.47 -22.63
N LEU A 344 -8.62 0.32 -21.68
CA LEU A 344 -8.87 1.76 -21.69
C LEU A 344 -8.07 2.31 -22.86
N ASN A 345 -8.72 3.08 -23.73
CA ASN A 345 -8.02 3.75 -24.80
C ASN A 345 -7.35 4.95 -24.15
N LEU A 346 -6.10 4.81 -23.73
CA LEU A 346 -5.33 6.00 -23.37
C LEU A 346 -5.21 6.86 -24.62
N ILE A 347 -6.00 7.93 -24.63
CA ILE A 347 -6.13 8.85 -25.75
C ILE A 347 -4.74 9.42 -26.05
N ASP A 348 -4.41 9.41 -27.33
CA ASP A 348 -3.24 10.08 -27.88
C ASP A 348 -3.22 11.54 -27.38
N PHE A 349 -2.05 12.00 -26.91
CA PHE A 349 -1.72 13.21 -26.14
C PHE A 349 -2.23 14.59 -26.63
N LYS A 350 -3.19 14.64 -27.55
CA LYS A 350 -3.74 15.87 -28.12
C LYS A 350 -4.71 16.50 -27.13
N SER A 351 -4.10 17.15 -26.14
CA SER A 351 -4.70 18.09 -25.20
C SER A 351 -5.89 17.55 -24.41
N ALA A 352 -5.74 17.49 -23.09
CA ALA A 352 -6.87 17.69 -22.20
C ALA A 352 -7.43 19.11 -22.44
N GLN A 353 -8.09 19.34 -23.58
CA GLN A 353 -9.04 20.42 -23.67
C GLN A 353 -10.17 19.98 -22.77
N VAL A 354 -10.23 20.53 -21.56
CA VAL A 354 -11.46 20.56 -20.78
C VAL A 354 -12.43 21.42 -21.59
N SER A 355 -13.02 20.83 -22.64
CA SER A 355 -13.74 21.58 -23.66
C SER A 355 -15.12 22.02 -23.20
N ASN A 356 -15.48 21.80 -21.92
CA ASN A 356 -16.63 22.37 -21.26
C ASN A 356 -16.40 22.29 -19.75
N VAL A 357 -15.76 23.31 -19.15
CA VAL A 357 -16.00 23.60 -17.73
C VAL A 357 -17.48 23.96 -17.66
N SER A 358 -18.30 23.01 -17.23
CA SER A 358 -19.72 23.24 -16.99
C SER A 358 -19.87 24.46 -16.09
N ASN A 359 -20.74 25.38 -16.50
CA ASN A 359 -20.96 26.71 -15.94
C ASN A 359 -20.60 26.82 -14.45
N LEU A 360 -19.74 27.77 -14.11
CA LEU A 360 -19.43 28.11 -12.72
C LEU A 360 -20.70 28.75 -12.12
N ILE A 361 -21.44 27.98 -11.30
CA ILE A 361 -22.70 28.45 -10.69
C ILE A 361 -22.35 29.30 -9.48
N VAL A 362 -22.26 30.62 -9.68
CA VAL A 362 -22.14 31.59 -8.58
C VAL A 362 -23.52 31.85 -8.00
N ARG A 363 -23.80 31.32 -6.79
CA ARG A 363 -25.01 31.69 -6.04
C ARG A 363 -24.81 33.06 -5.40
N HIS A 364 -25.36 34.09 -6.03
CA HIS A 364 -25.45 35.43 -5.45
C HIS A 364 -26.84 35.62 -4.82
N SER A 365 -26.90 36.04 -3.56
CA SER A 365 -28.16 36.20 -2.81
C SER A 365 -29.03 37.36 -3.31
N SER A 366 -28.46 38.32 -4.05
CA SER A 366 -29.15 39.56 -4.44
C SER A 366 -29.18 39.87 -5.95
N ALA A 367 -28.55 39.06 -6.81
CA ALA A 367 -28.46 39.38 -8.24
C ALA A 367 -29.38 38.49 -9.09
N LYS A 368 -30.23 39.12 -9.92
CA LYS A 368 -31.12 38.43 -10.89
C LYS A 368 -30.38 37.88 -12.12
N SER A 369 -29.16 38.35 -12.39
CA SER A 369 -28.31 37.91 -13.51
C SER A 369 -26.84 38.06 -13.14
N PHE A 370 -26.01 37.08 -13.50
CA PHE A 370 -24.56 37.12 -13.29
C PHE A 370 -23.88 37.98 -14.36
N ASP A 371 -23.05 38.93 -13.93
CA ASP A 371 -22.17 39.71 -14.80
C ASP A 371 -20.72 39.50 -14.33
N LEU A 372 -19.89 38.96 -15.23
CA LEU A 372 -18.49 38.63 -14.96
C LEU A 372 -17.67 39.88 -14.60
N ALA A 373 -17.94 41.01 -15.27
CA ALA A 373 -17.18 42.24 -15.04
C ALA A 373 -17.44 42.83 -13.65
N LEU A 374 -18.70 42.80 -13.21
CA LEU A 374 -19.07 43.22 -11.86
C LEU A 374 -18.54 42.26 -10.80
N PHE A 375 -18.55 40.95 -11.06
CA PHE A 375 -17.99 39.95 -10.16
C PHE A 375 -16.48 40.13 -9.96
N LEU A 376 -15.71 40.25 -11.05
CA LEU A 376 -14.26 40.45 -10.97
C LEU A 376 -13.90 41.78 -10.29
N ASN A 377 -14.71 42.83 -10.47
CA ASN A 377 -14.54 44.10 -9.76
C ASN A 377 -14.97 44.04 -8.28
N SER A 378 -15.76 43.04 -7.87
CA SER A 378 -16.18 42.83 -6.48
C SER A 378 -15.18 41.98 -5.67
N LEU A 379 -14.22 41.34 -6.34
CA LEU A 379 -13.12 40.64 -5.70
C LEU A 379 -12.12 41.69 -5.20
N ASN A 380 -12.28 42.13 -3.96
CA ASN A 380 -11.27 42.94 -3.27
C ASN A 380 -10.06 42.07 -2.88
N ASP A 381 -8.89 42.71 -2.73
CA ASP A 381 -7.61 42.10 -2.31
C ASP A 381 -7.64 41.42 -0.93
N GLU A 382 -8.76 41.45 -0.20
CA GLU A 382 -8.93 40.71 1.07
C GLU A 382 -8.72 39.20 0.90
N PHE A 383 -9.01 38.62 -0.28
CA PHE A 383 -8.78 37.20 -0.53
C PHE A 383 -7.31 36.82 -0.74
N ILE A 384 -6.41 37.79 -0.93
CA ILE A 384 -4.96 37.52 -1.05
C ILE A 384 -4.34 37.37 0.35
N TYR A 385 -4.86 38.07 1.35
CA TYR A 385 -4.32 38.09 2.71
C TYR A 385 -4.61 36.83 3.55
N GLU A 386 -5.56 35.98 3.15
CA GLU A 386 -5.77 34.67 3.79
C GLU A 386 -4.86 33.56 3.22
N SER A 387 -3.97 33.88 2.28
CA SER A 387 -3.08 32.91 1.60
C SER A 387 -1.58 33.22 1.75
N THR A 388 -1.21 34.00 2.75
CA THR A 388 0.17 34.10 3.30
C THR A 388 0.15 33.71 4.76
#